data_AF-A0A2V8P402-F1
#
_entry.id   AF-A0A2V8P402-F1
#
_cell.length_a   1.000
_cell.length_b   1.000
_cell.length_c   1.000
_cell.angle_alpha   90.00
_cell.angle_beta   90.00
_cell.angle_gamma   90.00
#
_symmetry.space_group_name_H-M   'P 1'
#
loop_
_entity.id
_entity.type
_entity.pdbx_description
1 polymer ?
#
loop_
_entity_poly.entity_id
_entity_poly.type
_entity_poly.pdbx_seq_one_letter_code
_entity_poly.pdbx_strand_id
1 'polypeptide(L)'
;MSAEKNKWIDAVAKLVTLTQERKLIWRAAGLGSYGLETDYAGKVLRLQTINDDGNIYPRLQLQEPGSGQVWEFPYSEATEHLMEAARYQVVGVGEFLDELLNKTA
;
A
#
# COMPACT_ATOMS: atom_id res chain seq x y z
N MET A 1 10.06 -20.82 -11.62
CA MET A 1 9.37 -19.56 -11.28
C MET A 1 10.20 -18.43 -11.86
N SER A 2 9.62 -17.59 -12.73
CA SER A 2 10.35 -16.64 -13.57
C SER A 2 10.95 -15.50 -12.74
N ALA A 3 12.17 -15.08 -13.09
CA ALA A 3 12.91 -14.00 -12.41
C ALA A 3 12.12 -12.68 -12.33
N GLU A 4 11.17 -12.45 -13.23
CA GLU A 4 10.30 -11.28 -13.25
C GLU A 4 9.30 -11.27 -12.10
N LYS A 5 8.69 -12.42 -11.75
CA LYS A 5 7.81 -12.54 -10.58
C LYS A 5 8.53 -12.14 -9.29
N ASN A 6 9.82 -12.48 -9.18
CA ASN A 6 10.63 -12.13 -8.02
C ASN A 6 10.83 -10.61 -7.91
N LYS A 7 11.08 -9.91 -9.02
CA LYS A 7 11.28 -8.44 -9.01
C LYS A 7 10.04 -7.69 -8.50
N TRP A 8 8.85 -8.14 -8.88
CA TRP A 8 7.59 -7.55 -8.39
C TRP A 8 7.42 -7.77 -6.89
N ILE A 9 7.70 -8.98 -6.41
CA ILE A 9 7.64 -9.31 -4.97
C ILE A 9 8.64 -8.44 -4.20
N ASP A 10 9.88 -8.33 -4.67
CA ASP A 10 10.91 -7.51 -4.02
C ASP A 10 10.54 -6.02 -3.98
N ALA A 11 9.93 -5.51 -5.06
CA ALA A 11 9.44 -4.14 -5.11
C ALA A 11 8.33 -3.90 -4.09
N VAL A 12 7.35 -4.80 -3.98
CA VAL A 12 6.26 -4.67 -3.00
C VAL A 12 6.80 -4.82 -1.57
N ALA A 13 7.72 -5.75 -1.32
CA ALA A 13 8.37 -5.91 -0.02
C ALA A 13 9.08 -4.62 0.42
N LYS A 14 9.76 -3.93 -0.51
CA LYS A 14 10.36 -2.63 -0.23
C LYS A 14 9.32 -1.57 0.14
N LEU A 15 8.16 -1.54 -0.53
CA LEU A 15 7.07 -0.62 -0.17
C LEU A 15 6.52 -0.90 1.23
N VAL A 16 6.44 -2.17 1.64
CA VAL A 16 6.05 -2.57 3.01
C VAL A 16 7.02 -1.96 4.02
N THR A 17 8.33 -2.17 3.84
CA THR A 17 9.36 -1.61 4.71
C THR A 17 9.25 -0.09 4.81
N LEU A 18 9.15 0.60 3.67
CA LEU A 18 9.02 2.07 3.67
C LEU A 18 7.75 2.55 4.38
N THR A 19 6.66 1.80 4.29
CA THR A 19 5.39 2.12 4.96
C THR A 19 5.52 1.96 6.47
N GLN A 20 6.09 0.84 6.92
CA GLN A 20 6.33 0.54 8.34
C GLN A 20 7.29 1.55 8.99
N GLU A 21 8.31 1.99 8.25
CA GLU A 21 9.26 3.03 8.67
C GLU A 21 8.70 4.46 8.57
N ARG A 22 7.43 4.64 8.18
CA ARG A 22 6.79 5.95 7.95
C ARG A 22 7.53 6.84 6.94
N LYS A 23 8.29 6.23 6.01
CA LYS A 23 8.92 6.93 4.87
C LYS A 23 8.02 7.00 3.65
N LEU A 24 7.03 6.11 3.58
CA LEU A 24 5.94 6.14 2.62
C LEU A 24 4.64 6.38 3.39
N ILE A 25 4.04 7.55 3.20
CA ILE A 25 2.84 7.99 3.93
C ILE A 25 1.63 7.83 3.03
N TRP A 26 0.72 6.97 3.44
CA TRP A 26 -0.53 6.72 2.77
C TRP A 26 -1.60 7.68 3.26
N ARG A 27 -2.54 8.01 2.38
CA ARG A 27 -3.75 8.78 2.69
C ARG A 27 -4.96 8.10 2.06
N ALA A 28 -6.15 8.34 2.62
CA ALA A 28 -7.38 7.89 1.99
C ALA A 28 -7.53 8.57 0.61
N ALA A 29 -7.79 7.78 -0.42
CA ALA A 29 -8.13 8.30 -1.74
C ALA A 29 -9.53 8.92 -1.71
N GLY A 30 -9.69 10.13 -2.28
CA GLY A 30 -10.94 10.88 -2.21
C GLY A 30 -12.07 10.27 -3.04
N LEU A 31 -13.23 10.09 -2.39
CA LEU A 31 -14.58 9.81 -2.93
C LEU A 31 -14.79 8.44 -3.62
N GLY A 32 -15.14 7.45 -2.81
CA GLY A 32 -16.03 6.34 -3.23
C GLY A 32 -15.46 4.93 -3.18
N SER A 33 -14.17 4.76 -2.90
CA SER A 33 -13.54 3.43 -2.83
C SER A 33 -12.63 3.31 -1.62
N TYR A 34 -12.55 2.12 -1.03
CA TYR A 34 -11.65 1.74 0.07
C TYR A 34 -10.17 1.71 -0.38
N GLY A 35 -9.74 2.80 -1.01
CA GLY A 35 -8.43 2.99 -1.60
C GLY A 35 -7.56 3.89 -0.75
N LEU A 36 -6.29 3.54 -0.69
CA LEU A 36 -5.20 4.34 -0.13
C LEU A 36 -4.32 4.81 -1.27
N GLU A 37 -3.77 6.01 -1.15
CA GLU A 37 -2.81 6.52 -2.12
C GLU A 37 -1.60 7.17 -1.45
N THR A 38 -0.49 7.24 -2.18
CA THR A 38 0.73 7.89 -1.75
C THR A 38 1.56 8.33 -2.95
N ASP A 39 2.39 9.35 -2.77
CA ASP A 39 3.33 9.83 -3.77
C ASP A 39 4.69 9.15 -3.59
N TYR A 40 5.16 8.44 -4.62
CA TYR A 40 6.46 7.76 -4.63
C TYR A 40 7.23 8.05 -5.91
N ALA A 41 8.41 8.66 -5.79
CA ALA A 41 9.28 9.00 -6.92
C ALA A 41 8.56 9.78 -8.05
N GLY A 42 7.68 10.72 -7.68
CA GLY A 42 6.90 11.51 -8.63
C GLY A 42 5.80 10.73 -9.35
N LYS A 43 5.38 9.58 -8.80
CA LYS A 43 4.25 8.77 -9.27
C LYS A 43 3.25 8.57 -8.15
N VAL A 44 1.99 8.34 -8.50
CA VAL A 44 0.94 8.04 -7.52
C VAL A 44 0.82 6.53 -7.41
N LEU A 45 1.06 5.99 -6.22
CA LEU A 45 0.71 4.62 -5.88
C LEU A 45 -0.71 4.60 -5.35
N ARG A 46 -1.52 3.66 -5.84
CA ARG A 46 -2.89 3.42 -5.36
C ARG A 46 -3.04 1.98 -4.91
N LEU A 47 -3.58 1.80 -3.72
CA LEU A 47 -3.77 0.51 -3.10
C LEU A 47 -5.24 0.38 -2.69
N GLN A 48 -5.96 -0.51 -3.36
CA GLN A 48 -7.42 -0.60 -3.22
C GLN A 48 -7.87 -2.04 -3.07
N THR A 49 -8.96 -2.27 -2.34
CA THR A 49 -9.62 -3.57 -2.32
C THR A 49 -10.51 -3.71 -3.55
N ILE A 50 -10.36 -4.80 -4.28
CA ILE A 50 -11.18 -5.14 -5.44
C ILE A 50 -11.98 -6.40 -5.13
N ASN A 51 -13.22 -6.44 -5.63
CA ASN A 51 -14.04 -7.63 -5.69
C ASN A 51 -14.08 -8.10 -7.15
N ASP A 52 -13.63 -9.31 -7.40
CA ASP A 52 -13.55 -9.93 -8.72
C ASP A 52 -14.09 -11.36 -8.62
N ASP A 53 -15.25 -11.60 -9.23
CA ASP A 53 -15.98 -12.87 -9.16
C ASP A 53 -16.17 -13.43 -7.72
N GLY A 54 -16.43 -12.53 -6.76
CA GLY A 54 -16.64 -12.88 -5.35
C GLY A 54 -15.35 -13.03 -4.54
N ASN A 55 -14.18 -12.89 -5.17
CA ASN A 55 -12.89 -12.86 -4.47
C ASN A 55 -12.53 -11.41 -4.14
N ILE A 56 -12.23 -11.17 -2.86
CA ILE A 56 -11.83 -9.86 -2.36
C ILE A 56 -10.32 -9.88 -2.15
N TYR A 57 -9.58 -9.05 -2.89
CA TYR A 57 -8.12 -8.95 -2.76
C TYR A 57 -7.62 -7.52 -2.97
N PRO A 58 -6.46 -7.16 -2.40
CA PRO A 58 -5.83 -5.88 -2.64
C PRO A 58 -5.20 -5.81 -4.03
N ARG A 59 -5.34 -4.65 -4.66
CA ARG A 59 -4.72 -4.30 -5.94
C ARG A 59 -3.84 -3.08 -5.74
N LEU A 60 -2.56 -3.21 -6.12
CA LEU A 60 -1.61 -2.11 -6.16
C LEU A 60 -1.45 -1.62 -7.61
N GLN A 61 -1.57 -0.31 -7.79
CA GLN A 61 -1.42 0.37 -9.08
C GLN A 61 -0.39 1.49 -8.96
N LEU A 62 0.34 1.72 -10.05
CA LEU A 62 1.20 2.88 -10.26
C LEU A 62 0.60 3.75 -11.35
N GLN A 63 0.32 4.99 -11.03
CA GLN A 63 -0.19 5.97 -11.97
C GLN A 63 0.87 7.04 -12.23
N GLU A 64 1.12 7.29 -13.52
CA GLU A 64 1.97 8.40 -13.93
C GLU A 64 1.18 9.71 -13.93
N PRO A 65 1.68 10.78 -13.28
CA PRO A 65 1.01 12.07 -13.27
C PRO A 65 0.93 12.63 -14.70
N GLY A 66 -0.25 13.14 -15.07
CA GLY A 66 -0.45 13.83 -16.34
C GLY A 66 -0.57 12.96 -17.59
N SER A 67 -0.19 11.67 -17.55
CA SER A 67 -0.33 10.78 -18.72
C SER A 67 -1.59 9.90 -18.67
N GLY A 68 -2.24 9.80 -17.50
CA GLY A 68 -3.40 8.91 -17.30
C GLY A 68 -3.06 7.42 -17.38
N GLN A 69 -1.79 7.06 -17.60
CA GLN A 69 -1.34 5.68 -17.68
C GLN A 69 -1.34 5.05 -16.29
N VAL A 70 -1.94 3.86 -16.20
CA VAL A 70 -2.03 3.07 -14.97
C VAL A 70 -1.41 1.70 -15.21
N TRP A 71 -0.50 1.31 -14.33
CA TRP A 71 0.16 0.01 -14.32
C TRP A 71 -0.28 -0.77 -13.10
N GLU A 72 -0.68 -2.03 -13.28
CA GLU A 72 -1.11 -2.89 -12.18
C GLU A 72 0.02 -3.86 -11.79
N PHE A 73 0.29 -3.97 -10.49
CA PHE A 73 1.19 -4.98 -9.98
C PHE A 73 0.46 -6.33 -9.92
N PRO A 74 1.16 -7.45 -10.20
CA PRO A 74 0.59 -8.77 -10.00
C PRO A 74 0.26 -8.98 -8.51
N TYR A 75 -0.90 -9.60 -8.26
CA TYR A 75 -1.28 -9.97 -6.90
C TYR A 75 -0.23 -10.90 -6.25
N SER A 76 0.03 -10.64 -4.97
CA SER A 76 0.92 -11.44 -4.12
C SER A 76 0.59 -11.19 -2.65
N GLU A 77 0.98 -12.12 -1.77
CA GLU A 77 0.88 -11.98 -0.31
C GLU A 77 1.56 -10.69 0.19
N ALA A 78 2.67 -10.27 -0.43
CA ALA A 78 3.32 -9.00 -0.12
C ALA A 78 2.39 -7.78 -0.33
N THR A 79 1.44 -7.88 -1.26
CA THR A 79 0.44 -6.82 -1.51
C THR A 79 -0.61 -6.77 -0.40
N GLU A 80 -0.93 -7.90 0.23
CA GLU A 80 -1.78 -7.98 1.43
C GLU A 80 -1.09 -7.33 2.62
N HIS A 81 0.16 -7.69 2.88
CA HIS A 81 0.96 -7.08 3.95
C HIS A 81 1.10 -5.56 3.76
N LEU A 82 1.23 -5.09 2.51
CA LEU A 82 1.25 -3.67 2.22
C LEU A 82 -0.09 -2.99 2.55
N MET A 83 -1.21 -3.63 2.18
CA MET A 83 -2.56 -3.11 2.50
C MET A 83 -2.77 -3.01 4.00
N GLU A 84 -2.38 -4.04 4.75
CA GLU A 84 -2.46 -4.02 6.21
C GLU A 84 -1.60 -2.89 6.79
N ALA A 85 -0.32 -2.82 6.43
CA ALA A 85 0.60 -1.78 6.92
C ALA A 85 0.09 -0.37 6.62
N ALA A 86 -0.40 -0.14 5.40
CA ALA A 86 -0.94 1.15 4.98
C ALA A 86 -2.22 1.51 5.75
N ARG A 87 -3.13 0.54 5.98
CA ARG A 87 -4.33 0.77 6.82
C ARG A 87 -3.97 1.07 8.26
N TYR A 88 -3.05 0.31 8.86
CA TYR A 88 -2.57 0.57 10.23
C TYR A 88 -2.01 1.98 10.37
N GLN A 89 -1.26 2.46 9.36
CA GLN A 89 -0.74 3.81 9.32
C GLN A 89 -1.86 4.85 9.22
N VAL A 90 -2.81 4.70 8.28
CA VAL A 90 -3.88 5.68 8.06
C VAL A 90 -4.89 5.75 9.20
N VAL A 91 -5.18 4.63 9.87
CA VAL A 91 -6.07 4.59 11.05
C VAL A 91 -5.40 5.23 12.28
N GLY A 92 -4.11 5.59 12.21
CA GLY A 92 -3.39 6.21 13.32
C GLY A 92 -3.08 5.22 14.46
N VAL A 93 -3.22 3.91 14.22
CA VAL A 93 -2.92 2.87 15.22
C VAL A 93 -1.45 2.94 15.64
N GLY A 94 -0.55 3.31 14.73
CA GLY A 94 0.87 3.49 15.05
C GLY A 94 1.11 4.51 16.17
N GLU A 95 0.49 5.69 16.08
CA GLU A 95 0.61 6.73 17.11
C GLU A 95 -0.05 6.29 18.42
N PHE A 96 -1.21 5.64 18.33
CA PHE A 96 -1.87 5.06 19.50
C PHE A 96 -0.99 4.00 20.21
N LEU A 97 -0.34 3.11 19.46
CA LEU A 97 0.55 2.09 20.02
C LEU A 97 1.82 2.72 20.60
N ASP A 98 2.42 3.70 19.93
CA ASP A 98 3.55 4.45 20.47
C ASP A 98 3.17 5.14 21.79
N GLU A 99 2.00 5.78 21.86
CA GLU A 99 1.48 6.37 23.10
C GLU A 99 1.22 5.32 24.18
N LEU A 100 0.60 4.19 23.83
CA LEU A 100 0.26 3.11 24.76
C LEU A 100 1.52 2.50 25.38
N LEU A 101 2.53 2.20 24.55
CA LEU A 101 3.77 1.59 24.99
C LEU A 101 4.65 2.56 25.77
N ASN A 102 4.66 3.85 25.41
CA ASN A 102 5.44 4.87 26.10
C ASN A 102 4.77 5.39 27.39
N LYS A 103 3.46 5.22 27.58
CA LYS A 103 2.75 5.56 28.84
C LYS A 103 3.02 4.58 29.98
N THR A 104 3.71 3.47 29.74
CA THR A 104 4.06 2.44 30.74
C THR A 104 5.47 2.56 31.34
N ALA A 105 6.18 3.68 31.11
CA ALA A 105 7.50 3.96 31.70
C ALA A 105 7.41 5.04 32.80
#